data_AF-F9ER73-F1
#
_entry.id   AF-F9ER73-F1
#
_cell.length_a   1.000
_cell.length_b   1.000
_cell.length_c   1.000
_cell.angle_alpha   90.00
_cell.angle_beta   90.00
_cell.angle_gamma   90.00
#
_symmetry.space_group_name_H-M   'P 1'
#
loop_
_entity.id
_entity.type
_entity.pdbx_description
1 polymer ?
#
loop_
_entity_poly.entity_id
_entity_poly.type
_entity_poly.pdbx_seq_one_letter_code
_entity_poly.pdbx_strand_id
1 'polypeptide(L)'
;IDKEVCNEQIVYVLGGQPGAGKSTLTSRIEEKMKNNIIAINGDDFRSYHPKYKNLVKAYGDDSVLYTQKFSNAITEKLIEDLGNEKYNLIVEGTLRTSEVPLKTSRLLHDKGYNTNLSIVCVKPEFSYLGTLERYQKMKENGFIARATPKEAHDNVVANFAENLSKIYSEKEFDNIEIFTREGKSLYSLKETPNINPGEIIQKEFDRELTIEEKKKLIGSYKKIKEKLNENDKNFQEVTKFLRTVNKNYNCLTGNQINIEAHSSAENKWISKKETKKYGIKVEEGAKETIGQITYIENNKLYQKPVSFYNISDLKITKEIEQKFVPMKEKENTQEIEKSKGQEIGD
;
A
#
# COMPACT_ATOMS: atom_id res chain seq x y z
N ILE A 1 13.40 -9.84 -32.47
CA ILE A 1 12.28 -9.11 -31.81
C ILE A 1 11.10 -9.25 -32.76
N ASP A 2 10.05 -9.99 -32.40
CA ASP A 2 8.86 -10.19 -33.25
C ASP A 2 7.88 -9.03 -33.07
N LYS A 3 8.37 -7.80 -33.27
CA LYS A 3 7.59 -6.55 -33.15
C LYS A 3 7.87 -5.71 -34.39
N GLU A 4 6.87 -4.97 -34.84
CA GLU A 4 6.93 -4.12 -36.03
C GLU A 4 7.02 -2.65 -35.63
N VAL A 5 7.72 -1.85 -36.44
CA VAL A 5 7.76 -0.40 -36.30
C VAL A 5 6.45 0.19 -36.84
N CYS A 6 5.72 0.95 -36.02
CA CYS A 6 4.47 1.60 -36.41
C CYS A 6 4.71 3.01 -36.95
N ASN A 7 3.73 3.59 -37.66
CA ASN A 7 3.80 4.99 -38.13
C ASN A 7 3.68 6.02 -36.99
N GLU A 8 2.94 5.69 -35.92
CA GLU A 8 2.85 6.48 -34.69
C GLU A 8 3.51 5.70 -33.56
N GLN A 9 4.58 6.25 -32.98
CA GLN A 9 5.27 5.62 -31.85
C GLN A 9 4.65 6.06 -30.54
N ILE A 10 4.32 5.08 -29.69
CA ILE A 10 3.69 5.32 -28.41
C ILE A 10 4.57 4.75 -27.30
N VAL A 11 4.73 5.52 -26.22
CA VAL A 11 5.28 5.01 -24.97
C VAL A 11 4.27 5.15 -23.84
N TYR A 12 4.12 4.08 -23.06
CA TYR A 12 3.39 4.07 -21.81
C TYR A 12 4.38 3.97 -20.64
N VAL A 13 4.58 5.07 -19.93
CA VAL A 13 5.30 5.07 -18.65
C VAL A 13 4.31 4.67 -17.56
N LEU A 14 4.63 3.62 -16.81
CA LEU A 14 3.73 3.12 -15.77
C LEU A 14 4.04 3.71 -14.40
N GLY A 15 2.98 4.03 -13.67
CA GLY A 15 3.06 4.47 -12.29
C GLY A 15 2.20 3.67 -11.33
N GLY A 16 2.63 3.63 -10.08
CA GLY A 16 1.93 2.94 -8.99
C GLY A 16 2.93 2.42 -7.96
N GLN A 17 2.54 2.48 -6.69
CA GLN A 17 3.35 2.01 -5.59
C GLN A 17 3.70 0.51 -5.71
N PRO A 18 4.74 0.02 -5.02
CA PRO A 18 5.05 -1.40 -4.99
C PRO A 18 3.81 -2.23 -4.62
N GLY A 19 3.52 -3.29 -5.39
CA GLY A 19 2.36 -4.16 -5.15
C GLY A 19 1.00 -3.64 -5.62
N ALA A 20 0.91 -2.45 -6.24
CA ALA A 20 -0.34 -1.92 -6.80
C ALA A 20 -0.93 -2.78 -7.94
N GLY A 21 -0.15 -3.66 -8.56
CA GLY A 21 -0.63 -4.54 -9.64
C GLY A 21 -0.40 -4.00 -11.05
N LYS A 22 0.70 -3.25 -11.27
CA LYS A 22 1.10 -2.72 -12.58
C LYS A 22 1.13 -3.78 -13.69
N SER A 23 1.52 -5.02 -13.40
CA SER A 23 1.54 -6.10 -14.38
C SER A 23 0.18 -6.34 -15.06
N THR A 24 -0.94 -6.12 -14.36
CA THR A 24 -2.28 -6.20 -14.98
C THR A 24 -2.50 -5.07 -15.99
N LEU A 25 -1.98 -3.87 -15.72
CA LEU A 25 -2.01 -2.75 -16.66
C LEU A 25 -1.08 -3.03 -17.85
N THR A 26 0.12 -3.58 -17.62
CA THR A 26 1.03 -4.03 -18.67
C THR A 26 0.33 -4.98 -19.63
N SER A 27 -0.29 -6.05 -19.14
CA SER A 27 -0.98 -7.03 -20.00
C SER A 27 -2.14 -6.42 -20.80
N ARG A 28 -2.87 -5.46 -20.22
CA ARG A 28 -3.94 -4.75 -20.95
C ARG A 28 -3.41 -3.87 -22.06
N ILE A 29 -2.31 -3.18 -21.83
CA ILE A 29 -1.66 -2.35 -22.84
C ILE A 29 -1.10 -3.26 -23.95
N GLU A 30 -0.45 -4.36 -23.60
CA GLU A 30 0.01 -5.37 -24.57
C GLU A 30 -1.15 -5.87 -25.44
N GLU A 31 -2.27 -6.27 -24.83
CA GLU A 31 -3.48 -6.70 -25.55
C GLU A 31 -4.04 -5.61 -26.47
N LYS A 32 -4.19 -4.37 -25.97
CA LYS A 32 -4.64 -3.21 -26.75
C LYS A 32 -3.73 -2.95 -27.96
N MET A 33 -2.43 -3.16 -27.80
CA MET A 33 -1.42 -2.99 -28.85
C MET A 33 -1.26 -4.24 -29.73
N LYS A 34 -2.12 -5.27 -29.59
CA LYS A 34 -2.02 -6.55 -30.30
C LYS A 34 -0.65 -7.21 -30.12
N ASN A 35 -0.10 -7.09 -28.92
CA ASN A 35 1.27 -7.44 -28.56
C ASN A 35 2.35 -6.70 -29.35
N ASN A 36 2.07 -5.66 -30.13
CA ASN A 36 3.11 -4.89 -30.82
C ASN A 36 3.72 -3.78 -29.95
N ILE A 37 4.23 -4.17 -28.77
CA ILE A 37 4.85 -3.28 -27.78
C ILE A 37 5.88 -4.06 -26.96
N ILE A 38 6.93 -3.39 -26.48
CA ILE A 38 7.99 -3.98 -25.66
C ILE A 38 7.92 -3.43 -24.24
N ALA A 39 7.74 -4.31 -23.25
CA ALA A 39 7.79 -3.93 -21.84
C ALA A 39 9.23 -3.98 -21.30
N ILE A 40 9.66 -2.86 -20.69
CA ILE A 40 10.96 -2.70 -20.06
C ILE A 40 10.74 -2.53 -18.56
N ASN A 41 11.18 -3.52 -17.79
CA ASN A 41 11.16 -3.49 -16.33
C ASN A 41 12.59 -3.64 -15.79
N GLY A 42 13.09 -2.60 -15.12
CA GLY A 42 14.45 -2.59 -14.61
C GLY A 42 14.77 -3.71 -13.62
N ASP A 43 13.78 -4.12 -12.82
CA ASP A 43 14.00 -5.16 -11.81
C ASP A 43 14.34 -6.53 -12.43
N ASP A 44 13.89 -6.81 -13.66
CA ASP A 44 14.16 -8.07 -14.35
C ASP A 44 15.64 -8.21 -14.72
N PHE A 45 16.34 -7.09 -14.95
CA PHE A 45 17.74 -7.08 -15.33
C PHE A 45 18.70 -7.34 -14.18
N ARG A 46 18.26 -7.27 -12.92
CA ARG A 46 19.15 -7.46 -11.75
C ARG A 46 19.79 -8.85 -11.72
N SER A 47 19.03 -9.87 -12.11
CA SER A 47 19.47 -11.27 -12.12
C SER A 47 20.62 -11.52 -13.11
N TYR A 48 20.77 -10.64 -14.11
CA TYR A 48 21.85 -10.66 -15.10
C TYR A 48 23.14 -10.02 -14.62
N HIS A 49 23.18 -9.46 -13.40
CA HIS A 49 24.43 -8.94 -12.84
C HIS A 49 25.47 -10.07 -12.74
N PRO A 50 26.72 -9.89 -13.23
CA PRO A 50 27.72 -10.97 -13.28
C PRO A 50 27.99 -11.65 -11.93
N LYS A 51 27.85 -10.89 -10.83
CA LYS A 51 28.01 -11.37 -9.44
C LYS A 51 26.69 -11.57 -8.69
N TYR A 52 25.55 -11.67 -9.37
CA TYR A 52 24.21 -11.69 -8.73
C TYR A 52 24.10 -12.74 -7.62
N LYS A 53 24.44 -14.00 -7.91
CA LYS A 53 24.38 -15.09 -6.92
C LYS A 53 25.25 -14.83 -5.69
N ASN A 54 26.44 -14.24 -5.88
CA ASN A 54 27.35 -13.91 -4.78
C ASN A 54 26.81 -12.76 -3.93
N LEU A 55 26.22 -11.75 -4.55
CA LEU A 55 25.59 -10.63 -3.86
C LEU A 55 24.38 -11.09 -3.04
N VAL A 56 23.52 -11.94 -3.60
CA VAL A 56 22.37 -12.51 -2.90
C VAL A 56 22.85 -13.37 -1.71
N LYS A 57 23.88 -14.20 -1.90
CA LYS A 57 24.43 -15.02 -0.81
C LYS A 57 25.02 -14.17 0.32
N ALA A 58 25.67 -13.06 0.01
CA ALA A 58 26.33 -12.19 0.99
C ALA A 58 25.36 -11.24 1.71
N TYR A 59 24.35 -10.72 1.00
CA TYR A 59 23.53 -9.60 1.48
C TYR A 59 22.02 -9.89 1.53
N GLY A 60 21.55 -11.05 1.04
CA GLY A 60 20.12 -11.39 1.02
C GLY A 60 19.30 -10.34 0.28
N ASP A 61 18.24 -9.84 0.94
CA ASP A 61 17.35 -8.79 0.40
C ASP A 61 18.08 -7.47 0.08
N ASP A 62 19.19 -7.18 0.76
CA ASP A 62 19.98 -5.95 0.55
C ASP A 62 20.82 -5.99 -0.75
N SER A 63 20.85 -7.13 -1.46
CA SER A 63 21.51 -7.24 -2.77
C SER A 63 20.96 -6.27 -3.82
N VAL A 64 19.78 -5.70 -3.61
CA VAL A 64 19.19 -4.64 -4.44
C VAL A 64 20.09 -3.42 -4.54
N LEU A 65 20.68 -3.01 -3.41
CA LEU A 65 21.50 -1.80 -3.33
C LEU A 65 22.72 -1.92 -4.24
N TYR A 66 23.28 -3.13 -4.35
CA TYR A 66 24.45 -3.44 -5.16
C TYR A 66 24.12 -3.68 -6.64
N THR A 67 22.90 -4.10 -6.97
CA THR A 67 22.47 -4.39 -8.35
C THR A 67 21.79 -3.20 -9.03
N GLN A 68 21.41 -2.16 -8.27
CA GLN A 68 20.63 -1.03 -8.76
C GLN A 68 21.33 -0.30 -9.92
N LYS A 69 22.61 0.04 -9.76
CA LYS A 69 23.35 0.80 -10.79
C LYS A 69 23.44 0.03 -12.11
N PHE A 70 23.65 -1.29 -12.04
CA PHE A 70 23.71 -2.16 -13.22
C PHE A 70 22.36 -2.27 -13.92
N SER A 71 21.30 -2.54 -13.17
CA SER A 71 19.94 -2.63 -13.70
C SER A 71 19.51 -1.30 -14.35
N ASN A 72 19.77 -0.16 -13.70
CA ASN A 72 19.49 1.16 -14.26
C ASN A 72 20.22 1.40 -15.59
N ALA A 73 21.52 1.09 -15.65
CA ALA A 73 22.31 1.29 -16.88
C ALA A 73 21.75 0.50 -18.06
N ILE A 74 21.31 -0.74 -17.83
CA ILE A 74 20.66 -1.56 -18.87
C ILE A 74 19.31 -0.97 -19.28
N THR A 75 18.48 -0.59 -18.30
CA THR A 75 17.16 0.00 -18.57
C THR A 75 17.28 1.29 -19.39
N GLU A 76 18.16 2.20 -18.99
CA GLU A 76 18.39 3.47 -19.70
C GLU A 76 18.87 3.20 -21.13
N LYS A 77 19.80 2.26 -21.32
CA LYS A 77 20.31 1.91 -22.65
C LYS A 77 19.25 1.29 -23.54
N LEU A 78 18.42 0.38 -23.00
CA LEU A 78 17.32 -0.24 -23.74
C LEU A 78 16.25 0.78 -24.15
N ILE A 79 15.89 1.71 -23.27
CA ILE A 79 14.94 2.79 -23.62
C ILE A 79 15.52 3.65 -24.75
N GLU A 80 16.81 3.97 -24.68
CA GLU A 80 17.48 4.76 -25.72
C GLU A 80 17.50 4.04 -27.07
N ASP A 81 17.99 2.79 -27.11
CA ASP A 81 18.19 2.01 -28.33
C ASP A 81 16.85 1.67 -28.98
N LEU A 82 15.90 1.11 -28.23
CA LEU A 82 14.58 0.78 -28.77
C LEU A 82 13.77 2.02 -29.15
N GLY A 83 14.02 3.15 -28.45
CA GLY A 83 13.47 4.46 -28.81
C GLY A 83 14.02 4.99 -30.14
N ASN A 84 15.29 4.75 -30.43
CA ASN A 84 15.90 5.10 -31.73
C ASN A 84 15.35 4.22 -32.86
N GLU A 85 15.11 2.94 -32.56
CA GLU A 85 14.54 1.96 -33.49
C GLU A 85 13.01 2.09 -33.67
N LYS A 86 12.37 3.07 -33.02
CA LYS A 86 10.95 3.41 -33.18
C LYS A 86 9.97 2.30 -32.76
N TYR A 87 10.35 1.45 -31.80
CA TYR A 87 9.43 0.49 -31.20
C TYR A 87 8.47 1.14 -30.21
N ASN A 88 7.23 0.66 -30.12
CA ASN A 88 6.35 1.03 -29.01
C ASN A 88 6.89 0.46 -27.69
N LEU A 89 6.83 1.25 -26.61
CA LEU A 89 7.44 0.88 -25.33
C LEU A 89 6.45 0.96 -24.16
N ILE A 90 6.60 0.04 -23.21
CA ILE A 90 6.09 0.20 -21.84
C ILE A 90 7.32 0.34 -20.95
N VAL A 91 7.38 1.40 -20.13
CA VAL A 91 8.47 1.61 -19.18
C VAL A 91 7.91 1.52 -17.77
N GLU A 92 8.27 0.45 -17.03
CA GLU A 92 7.78 0.27 -15.67
C GLU A 92 8.45 1.24 -14.68
N GLY A 93 7.63 1.91 -13.86
CA GLY A 93 8.08 2.82 -12.81
C GLY A 93 7.24 2.70 -11.54
N THR A 94 7.75 3.30 -10.46
CA THR A 94 7.03 3.41 -9.18
C THR A 94 6.63 4.85 -8.83
N LEU A 95 7.04 5.84 -9.65
CA LEU A 95 6.86 7.27 -9.38
C LEU A 95 7.41 7.70 -8.00
N ARG A 96 8.50 7.06 -7.54
CA ARG A 96 9.22 7.47 -6.33
C ARG A 96 9.71 8.93 -6.40
N THR A 97 9.99 9.41 -7.61
CA THR A 97 10.49 10.74 -7.91
C THR A 97 9.80 11.24 -9.18
N SER A 98 9.62 12.56 -9.32
CA SER A 98 9.09 13.18 -10.54
C SER A 98 10.08 13.14 -11.71
N GLU A 99 11.39 13.19 -11.43
CA GLU A 99 12.43 13.48 -12.42
C GLU A 99 12.63 12.34 -13.42
N VAL A 100 12.55 11.09 -12.94
CA VAL A 100 12.74 9.90 -13.77
C VAL A 100 11.68 9.77 -14.87
N PRO A 101 10.36 9.76 -14.58
CA PRO A 101 9.36 9.70 -15.64
C PRO A 101 9.40 10.91 -16.58
N LEU A 102 9.70 12.12 -16.07
CA LEU A 102 9.86 13.32 -16.91
C LEU A 102 11.06 13.19 -17.87
N LYS A 103 12.20 12.70 -17.38
CA LYS A 103 13.38 12.44 -18.22
C LYS A 103 13.08 11.42 -19.32
N THR A 104 12.38 10.34 -18.98
CA THR A 104 11.96 9.32 -19.96
C THR A 104 11.00 9.93 -20.99
N SER A 105 10.05 10.74 -20.56
CA SER A 105 9.11 11.43 -21.44
C SER A 105 9.85 12.34 -22.41
N ARG A 106 10.69 13.26 -21.93
CA ARG A 106 11.52 14.16 -22.76
C ARG A 106 12.34 13.42 -23.81
N LEU A 107 13.07 12.39 -23.37
CA LEU A 107 13.91 11.58 -24.25
C LEU A 107 13.14 10.96 -25.42
N LEU A 108 11.91 10.50 -25.19
CA LEU A 108 11.10 9.82 -26.21
C LEU A 108 10.25 10.82 -27.00
N HIS A 109 9.79 11.89 -26.37
CA HIS A 109 9.09 12.98 -27.02
C HIS A 109 10.00 13.69 -28.05
N ASP A 110 11.28 13.92 -27.73
CA ASP A 110 12.30 14.42 -28.67
C ASP A 110 12.51 13.46 -29.87
N LYS A 111 12.14 12.19 -29.72
CA LYS A 111 12.14 11.18 -30.78
C LYS A 111 10.78 11.05 -31.47
N GLY A 112 9.83 11.95 -31.23
CA GLY A 112 8.51 11.94 -31.87
C GLY A 112 7.53 10.91 -31.32
N TYR A 113 7.75 10.39 -30.10
CA TYR A 113 6.79 9.51 -29.45
C TYR A 113 5.63 10.30 -28.86
N ASN A 114 4.44 9.71 -28.91
CA ASN A 114 3.32 10.07 -28.06
C ASN A 114 3.53 9.46 -26.67
N THR A 115 3.72 10.30 -25.68
CA THR A 115 4.11 9.97 -24.31
C THR A 115 2.90 9.91 -23.38
N ASN A 116 2.65 8.73 -22.81
CA ASN A 116 1.48 8.47 -21.97
C ASN A 116 1.94 8.02 -20.58
N LEU A 117 1.45 8.66 -19.54
CA LEU A 117 1.64 8.22 -18.16
C LEU A 117 0.40 7.45 -17.70
N SER A 118 0.53 6.16 -17.44
CA SER A 118 -0.58 5.30 -17.02
C SER A 118 -0.37 4.79 -15.59
N ILE A 119 -1.28 5.15 -14.70
CA ILE A 119 -1.13 4.95 -13.25
C ILE A 119 -2.14 3.93 -12.75
N VAL A 120 -1.70 2.99 -11.93
CA VAL A 120 -2.59 2.11 -11.16
C VAL A 120 -2.78 2.69 -9.77
N CYS A 121 -3.99 3.13 -9.46
CA CYS A 121 -4.39 3.61 -8.15
C CYS A 121 -5.01 2.48 -7.33
N VAL A 122 -4.41 2.19 -6.18
CA VAL A 122 -4.89 1.23 -5.21
C VAL A 122 -4.64 1.81 -3.82
N LYS A 123 -5.55 1.53 -2.89
CA LYS A 123 -5.35 1.73 -1.44
C LYS A 123 -3.96 1.26 -0.96
N PRO A 124 -3.23 2.04 -0.14
CA PRO A 124 -1.91 1.68 0.40
C PRO A 124 -1.86 0.31 1.10
N GLU A 125 -2.94 -0.08 1.79
CA GLU A 125 -3.04 -1.34 2.53
C GLU A 125 -3.07 -2.55 1.60
N PHE A 126 -3.77 -2.44 0.47
CA PHE A 126 -3.87 -3.49 -0.53
C PHE A 126 -2.62 -3.60 -1.39
N SER A 127 -1.97 -2.48 -1.68
CA SER A 127 -0.69 -2.50 -2.39
C SER A 127 0.41 -3.11 -1.54
N TYR A 128 0.52 -2.75 -0.25
CA TYR A 128 1.45 -3.42 0.65
C TYR A 128 1.15 -4.92 0.79
N LEU A 129 -0.13 -5.31 0.91
CA LEU A 129 -0.54 -6.72 0.87
C LEU A 129 -0.01 -7.41 -0.39
N GLY A 130 -0.15 -6.78 -1.56
CA GLY A 130 0.35 -7.30 -2.83
C GLY A 130 1.87 -7.52 -2.83
N THR A 131 2.65 -6.71 -2.09
CA THR A 131 4.09 -6.95 -1.94
C THR A 131 4.39 -8.23 -1.14
N LEU A 132 3.63 -8.48 -0.09
CA LEU A 132 3.76 -9.66 0.76
C LEU A 132 3.33 -10.93 0.02
N GLU A 133 2.21 -10.87 -0.71
CA GLU A 133 1.71 -11.98 -1.55
C GLU A 133 2.75 -12.34 -2.62
N ARG A 134 3.33 -11.34 -3.29
CA ARG A 134 4.39 -11.56 -4.29
C ARG A 134 5.61 -12.24 -3.68
N TYR A 135 6.05 -11.79 -2.50
CA TYR A 135 7.18 -12.38 -1.80
C TYR A 135 6.95 -13.87 -1.46
N GLN A 136 5.78 -14.19 -0.91
CA GLN A 136 5.42 -15.58 -0.60
C GLN A 136 5.35 -16.45 -1.85
N LYS A 137 4.68 -15.97 -2.91
CA LYS A 137 4.58 -16.70 -4.17
C LYS A 137 5.95 -16.98 -4.80
N MET A 138 6.89 -16.03 -4.71
CA MET A 138 8.26 -16.26 -5.18
C MET A 138 8.97 -17.34 -4.36
N LYS A 139 8.82 -17.35 -3.02
CA LYS A 139 9.38 -18.39 -2.16
C LYS A 139 8.80 -19.77 -2.46
N GLU A 140 7.47 -19.87 -2.59
CA GLU A 140 6.76 -21.12 -2.89
C GLU A 140 7.21 -21.73 -4.22
N ASN A 141 7.53 -20.90 -5.21
CA ASN A 141 8.03 -21.33 -6.51
C ASN A 141 9.55 -21.60 -6.54
N GLY A 142 10.25 -21.52 -5.41
CA GLY A 142 11.69 -21.77 -5.32
C GLY A 142 12.58 -20.68 -5.94
N PHE A 143 12.02 -19.51 -6.26
CA PHE A 143 12.79 -18.38 -6.77
C PHE A 143 13.49 -17.63 -5.62
N ILE A 144 14.51 -16.84 -5.97
CA ILE A 144 15.11 -15.87 -5.04
C ILE A 144 14.08 -14.78 -4.77
N ALA A 145 13.30 -14.97 -3.71
CA ALA A 145 12.29 -14.03 -3.27
C ALA A 145 12.96 -12.85 -2.57
N ARG A 146 12.47 -11.65 -2.88
CA ARG A 146 12.96 -10.42 -2.27
C ARG A 146 11.82 -9.66 -1.61
N ALA A 147 11.97 -9.39 -0.32
CA ALA A 147 10.98 -8.61 0.41
C ALA A 147 11.03 -7.14 -0.04
N THR A 148 9.86 -6.49 -0.08
CA THR A 148 9.78 -5.03 -0.19
C THR A 148 9.71 -4.48 1.23
N PRO A 149 10.72 -3.72 1.72
CA PRO A 149 10.63 -3.09 3.03
C PRO A 149 9.39 -2.18 3.12
N LYS A 150 8.66 -2.24 4.25
CA LYS A 150 7.47 -1.40 4.48
C LYS A 150 7.77 0.08 4.32
N GLU A 151 8.89 0.53 4.88
CA GLU A 151 9.37 1.91 4.76
C GLU A 151 9.57 2.33 3.30
N ALA A 152 10.13 1.45 2.46
CA ALA A 152 10.33 1.74 1.04
C ALA A 152 9.01 1.84 0.27
N HIS A 153 7.99 1.07 0.66
CA HIS A 153 6.63 1.18 0.14
C HIS A 153 5.98 2.49 0.59
N ASP A 154 6.02 2.78 1.89
CA ASP A 154 5.37 3.93 2.50
C ASP A 154 5.96 5.25 2.04
N ASN A 155 7.28 5.31 1.83
CA ASN A 155 7.95 6.47 1.25
C ASN A 155 7.44 6.78 -0.16
N VAL A 156 7.09 5.75 -0.95
CA VAL A 156 6.47 5.97 -2.27
C VAL A 156 5.05 6.49 -2.10
N VAL A 157 4.25 5.88 -1.23
CA VAL A 157 2.86 6.29 -0.96
C VAL A 157 2.79 7.75 -0.50
N ALA A 158 3.62 8.13 0.47
CA ALA A 158 3.62 9.46 1.08
C ALA A 158 3.93 10.58 0.08
N ASN A 159 4.78 10.31 -0.90
CA ASN A 159 5.21 11.30 -1.90
C ASN A 159 4.45 11.15 -3.24
N PHE A 160 3.58 10.14 -3.40
CA PHE A 160 3.02 9.79 -4.70
C PHE A 160 2.17 10.92 -5.29
N ALA A 161 1.25 11.46 -4.49
CA ALA A 161 0.34 12.52 -4.93
C ALA A 161 1.12 13.79 -5.32
N GLU A 162 2.08 14.21 -4.49
CA GLU A 162 2.92 15.38 -4.77
C GLU A 162 3.76 15.19 -6.04
N ASN A 163 4.42 14.04 -6.20
CA ASN A 163 5.21 13.74 -7.39
C ASN A 163 4.34 13.74 -8.66
N LEU A 164 3.13 13.19 -8.57
CA LEU A 164 2.18 13.19 -9.69
C LEU A 164 1.69 14.60 -10.03
N SER A 165 1.41 15.44 -9.02
CA SER A 165 1.09 16.84 -9.22
C SER A 165 2.22 17.59 -9.91
N LYS A 166 3.48 17.36 -9.51
CA LYS A 166 4.66 17.95 -10.19
C LYS A 166 4.72 17.52 -11.66
N ILE A 167 4.59 16.22 -11.94
CA ILE A 167 4.60 15.69 -13.31
C ILE A 167 3.49 16.34 -14.16
N TYR A 168 2.28 16.46 -13.61
CA TYR A 168 1.16 17.11 -14.27
C TYR A 168 1.43 18.59 -14.59
N SER A 169 2.02 19.34 -13.65
CA SER A 169 2.34 20.76 -13.83
C SER A 169 3.41 21.03 -14.90
N GLU A 170 4.32 20.09 -15.12
CA GLU A 170 5.37 20.20 -16.15
C GLU A 170 4.81 20.07 -17.58
N LYS A 171 3.60 19.51 -17.75
CA LYS A 171 2.94 19.33 -19.06
C LYS A 171 3.79 18.57 -20.09
N GLU A 172 4.65 17.68 -19.60
CA GLU A 172 5.58 16.92 -20.44
C GLU A 172 4.92 15.71 -21.12
N PHE A 173 3.88 15.13 -20.50
CA PHE A 173 3.17 13.98 -21.05
C PHE A 173 1.98 14.42 -21.91
N ASP A 174 1.81 13.80 -23.07
CA ASP A 174 0.66 14.00 -23.96
C ASP A 174 -0.67 13.53 -23.32
N ASN A 175 -0.58 12.54 -22.42
CA ASN A 175 -1.72 12.06 -21.66
C ASN A 175 -1.32 11.51 -20.29
N ILE A 176 -2.20 11.68 -19.30
CA ILE A 176 -2.10 11.06 -17.98
C ILE A 176 -3.41 10.35 -17.70
N GLU A 177 -3.36 9.07 -17.37
CA GLU A 177 -4.53 8.26 -17.04
C GLU A 177 -4.33 7.55 -15.70
N ILE A 178 -5.39 7.49 -14.90
CA ILE A 178 -5.40 6.74 -13.64
C ILE A 178 -6.46 5.66 -13.72
N PHE A 179 -6.09 4.43 -13.38
CA PHE A 179 -6.96 3.26 -13.39
C PHE A 179 -7.01 2.59 -12.03
N THR A 180 -8.15 1.97 -11.70
CA THR A 180 -8.16 0.96 -10.64
C THR A 180 -7.39 -0.29 -11.09
N ARG A 181 -7.09 -1.20 -10.15
CA ARG A 181 -6.48 -2.50 -10.48
C ARG A 181 -7.34 -3.30 -11.48
N GLU A 182 -8.65 -3.17 -11.38
CA GLU A 182 -9.65 -3.77 -12.28
C GLU A 182 -9.77 -3.03 -13.62
N GLY A 183 -9.05 -1.93 -13.83
CA GLY A 183 -8.95 -1.24 -15.13
C GLY A 183 -10.04 -0.21 -15.35
N LYS A 184 -10.84 0.09 -14.33
CA LYS A 184 -11.78 1.19 -14.40
C LYS A 184 -11.00 2.50 -14.44
N SER A 185 -11.26 3.35 -15.43
CA SER A 185 -10.70 4.70 -15.49
C SER A 185 -11.25 5.54 -14.34
N LEU A 186 -10.34 6.18 -13.60
CA LEU A 186 -10.62 7.14 -12.53
C LEU A 186 -10.34 8.58 -12.96
N TYR A 187 -9.45 8.76 -13.95
CA TYR A 187 -9.02 10.05 -14.44
C TYR A 187 -8.43 9.91 -15.84
N SER A 188 -8.66 10.92 -16.67
CA SER A 188 -8.02 11.11 -17.97
C SER A 188 -7.71 12.59 -18.15
N LEU A 189 -6.45 12.92 -18.48
CA LEU A 189 -6.02 14.29 -18.76
C LEU A 189 -6.79 14.88 -19.95
N LYS A 190 -7.10 14.05 -20.95
CA LYS A 190 -7.86 14.48 -22.14
C LYS A 190 -9.30 14.87 -21.79
N GLU A 191 -9.92 14.18 -20.84
CA GLU A 191 -11.31 14.44 -20.44
C GLU A 191 -11.42 15.56 -19.40
N THR A 192 -10.44 15.64 -18.50
CA THR A 192 -10.47 16.56 -17.35
C THR A 192 -9.15 17.32 -17.18
N PRO A 193 -8.73 18.14 -18.17
CA PRO A 193 -7.39 18.71 -18.23
C PRO A 193 -7.06 19.67 -17.10
N ASN A 194 -8.07 20.26 -16.45
CA ASN A 194 -7.91 21.25 -15.39
C ASN A 194 -7.90 20.64 -13.98
N ILE A 195 -8.06 19.32 -13.85
CA ILE A 195 -8.04 18.63 -12.56
C ILE A 195 -6.66 18.04 -12.33
N ASN A 196 -6.05 18.35 -11.19
CA ASN A 196 -4.75 17.83 -10.80
C ASN A 196 -4.88 16.34 -10.40
N PRO A 197 -4.22 15.40 -11.11
CA PRO A 197 -4.35 13.97 -10.83
C PRO A 197 -3.80 13.56 -9.46
N GLY A 198 -2.92 14.35 -8.84
CA GLY A 198 -2.45 14.11 -7.47
C GLY A 198 -3.58 14.16 -6.44
N GLU A 199 -4.59 15.03 -6.63
CA GLU A 199 -5.76 15.12 -5.75
C GLU A 199 -6.63 13.85 -5.83
N ILE A 200 -6.73 13.26 -7.02
CA ILE A 200 -7.48 12.01 -7.25
C ILE A 200 -6.82 10.86 -6.49
N ILE A 201 -5.49 10.75 -6.55
CA ILE A 201 -4.73 9.74 -5.80
C ILE A 201 -4.86 9.99 -4.29
N GLN A 202 -4.65 11.23 -3.84
CA GLN A 202 -4.70 11.57 -2.42
C GLN A 202 -6.07 11.23 -1.81
N LYS A 203 -7.16 11.60 -2.50
CA LYS A 203 -8.52 11.25 -2.08
C LYS A 203 -8.73 9.74 -1.98
N GLU A 204 -8.21 8.97 -2.93
CA GLU A 204 -8.31 7.51 -2.89
C GLU A 204 -7.41 6.89 -1.83
N PHE A 205 -6.27 7.49 -1.47
CA PHE A 205 -5.41 7.01 -0.39
C PHE A 205 -6.01 7.31 0.99
N ASP A 206 -6.61 8.49 1.17
CA ASP A 206 -7.12 8.96 2.46
C ASP A 206 -8.52 8.44 2.82
N ARG A 207 -9.34 8.08 1.81
CA ARG A 207 -10.71 7.63 2.08
C ARG A 207 -10.72 6.35 2.92
N GLU A 208 -11.68 6.20 3.83
CA GLU A 208 -11.72 5.01 4.67
C GLU A 208 -11.94 3.71 3.86
N LEU A 209 -11.40 2.60 4.37
CA LEU A 209 -11.68 1.27 3.86
C LEU A 209 -13.14 0.89 4.17
N THR A 210 -13.84 0.35 3.19
CA THR A 210 -15.18 -0.22 3.40
C THR A 210 -15.08 -1.48 4.28
N ILE A 211 -16.21 -1.90 4.86
CA ILE A 211 -16.27 -3.12 5.69
C ILE A 211 -15.83 -4.35 4.86
N GLU A 212 -16.23 -4.43 3.59
CA GLU A 212 -15.84 -5.53 2.70
C GLU A 212 -14.34 -5.52 2.40
N GLU A 213 -13.76 -4.34 2.16
CA GLU A 213 -12.32 -4.19 1.97
C GLU A 213 -11.54 -4.59 3.23
N LYS A 214 -11.99 -4.17 4.42
CA LYS A 214 -11.38 -4.56 5.70
C LYS A 214 -11.46 -6.07 5.90
N LYS A 215 -12.62 -6.69 5.66
CA LYS A 215 -12.78 -8.16 5.75
C LYS A 215 -11.79 -8.88 4.83
N LYS A 216 -11.67 -8.42 3.58
CA LYS A 216 -10.74 -8.99 2.60
C LYS A 216 -9.29 -8.84 3.06
N LEU A 217 -8.88 -7.64 3.50
CA LEU A 217 -7.54 -7.39 4.04
C LEU A 217 -7.24 -8.29 5.23
N ILE A 218 -8.09 -8.29 6.26
CA ILE A 218 -7.90 -9.12 7.46
C ILE A 218 -7.77 -10.61 7.09
N GLY A 219 -8.62 -11.11 6.19
CA GLY A 219 -8.55 -12.47 5.70
C GLY A 219 -7.22 -12.80 5.02
N SER A 220 -6.75 -11.94 4.11
CA SER A 220 -5.47 -12.14 3.42
C SER A 220 -4.27 -12.03 4.36
N TYR A 221 -4.23 -11.03 5.24
CA TYR A 221 -3.14 -10.87 6.21
C TYR A 221 -3.07 -12.04 7.20
N LYS A 222 -4.21 -12.62 7.61
CA LYS A 222 -4.22 -13.85 8.44
C LYS A 222 -3.58 -15.04 7.72
N LYS A 223 -3.95 -15.28 6.46
CA LYS A 223 -3.34 -16.33 5.63
C LYS A 223 -1.83 -16.13 5.45
N ILE A 224 -1.41 -14.87 5.28
CA ILE A 224 0.02 -14.53 5.18
C ILE A 224 0.73 -14.81 6.51
N LYS A 225 0.15 -14.38 7.64
CA LYS A 225 0.71 -14.59 9.00
C LYS A 225 0.95 -16.06 9.28
N GLU A 226 0.01 -16.94 8.93
CA GLU A 226 0.12 -18.40 9.11
C GLU A 226 1.32 -19.03 8.38
N LYS A 227 1.79 -18.39 7.30
CA LYS A 227 2.94 -18.85 6.51
C LYS A 227 4.28 -18.22 6.93
N LEU A 228 4.26 -17.27 7.86
CA LEU A 228 5.46 -16.55 8.31
C LEU A 228 5.94 -17.07 9.66
N ASN A 229 7.26 -17.16 9.83
CA ASN A 229 7.86 -17.44 11.13
C ASN A 229 7.85 -16.19 12.00
N GLU A 230 7.76 -16.34 13.33
CA GLU A 230 7.71 -15.21 14.27
C GLU A 230 8.94 -14.29 14.19
N ASN A 231 10.10 -14.86 13.82
CA ASN A 231 11.35 -14.13 13.64
C ASN A 231 11.46 -13.37 12.29
N ASP A 232 10.48 -13.52 11.39
CA ASP A 232 10.46 -12.82 10.10
C ASP A 232 10.01 -11.37 10.31
N LYS A 233 10.72 -10.40 9.71
CA LYS A 233 10.34 -8.98 9.78
C LYS A 233 8.91 -8.74 9.27
N ASN A 234 8.50 -9.48 8.23
CA ASN A 234 7.14 -9.39 7.70
C ASN A 234 6.08 -9.86 8.72
N PHE A 235 6.42 -10.79 9.63
CA PHE A 235 5.49 -11.26 10.65
C PHE A 235 5.11 -10.13 11.61
N GLN A 236 6.09 -9.31 12.00
CA GLN A 236 5.87 -8.16 12.88
C GLN A 236 4.98 -7.11 12.20
N GLU A 237 5.25 -6.79 10.92
CA GLU A 237 4.43 -5.86 10.15
C GLU A 237 3.00 -6.34 9.94
N VAL A 238 2.81 -7.62 9.59
CA VAL A 238 1.49 -8.23 9.45
C VAL A 238 0.72 -8.23 10.77
N THR A 239 1.40 -8.56 11.88
CA THR A 239 0.80 -8.55 13.22
C THR A 239 0.41 -7.15 13.65
N LYS A 240 1.26 -6.15 13.39
CA LYS A 240 0.97 -4.74 13.65
C LYS A 240 -0.24 -4.28 12.84
N PHE A 241 -0.28 -4.57 11.54
CA PHE A 241 -1.42 -4.25 10.68
C PHE A 241 -2.72 -4.87 11.18
N LEU A 242 -2.73 -6.16 11.55
CA LEU A 242 -3.92 -6.84 12.06
C LEU A 242 -4.45 -6.25 13.38
N ARG A 243 -3.59 -5.58 14.17
CA ARG A 243 -4.00 -4.84 15.37
C ARG A 243 -4.56 -3.45 15.06
N THR A 244 -4.11 -2.81 13.97
CA THR A 244 -4.42 -1.40 13.68
C THR A 244 -5.44 -1.18 12.56
N VAL A 245 -5.63 -2.16 11.67
CA VAL A 245 -6.56 -2.07 10.51
C VAL A 245 -7.99 -1.77 10.94
N ASN A 246 -8.34 -2.17 12.15
CA ASN A 246 -9.55 -1.76 12.82
C ASN A 246 -9.17 -1.12 14.15
N LYS A 247 -9.40 0.20 14.27
CA LYS A 247 -9.30 0.90 15.55
C LYS A 247 -10.41 0.36 16.46
N ASN A 248 -10.11 -0.76 17.12
CA ASN A 248 -11.04 -1.47 17.99
C ASN A 248 -11.29 -0.61 19.22
N TYR A 249 -12.56 -0.49 19.61
CA TYR A 249 -12.93 0.32 20.76
C TYR A 249 -14.13 -0.28 21.47
N ASN A 250 -14.24 0.05 22.75
CA ASN A 250 -15.40 -0.33 23.53
C ASN A 250 -16.55 0.62 23.18
N CYS A 251 -17.58 0.11 22.52
CA CYS A 251 -18.67 0.96 22.03
C CYS A 251 -19.55 1.54 23.15
N LEU A 252 -19.46 1.07 24.39
CA LEU A 252 -20.18 1.65 25.54
C LEU A 252 -19.37 2.73 26.28
N THR A 253 -18.05 2.78 26.10
CA THR A 253 -17.18 3.75 26.81
C THR A 253 -16.41 4.68 25.89
N GLY A 254 -16.33 4.34 24.60
CA GLY A 254 -15.55 5.05 23.59
C GLY A 254 -14.05 4.75 23.66
N ASN A 255 -13.58 4.06 24.70
CA ASN A 255 -12.16 3.82 24.91
C ASN A 255 -11.60 2.84 23.88
N GLN A 256 -10.45 3.16 23.29
CA GLN A 256 -9.74 2.26 22.38
C GLN A 256 -9.26 1.00 23.11
N ILE A 257 -9.31 -0.13 22.42
CA ILE A 257 -8.90 -1.43 22.93
C ILE A 257 -7.78 -1.97 22.04
N ASN A 258 -6.67 -2.38 22.66
CA ASN A 258 -5.59 -3.04 21.94
C ASN A 258 -5.89 -4.55 21.80
N ILE A 259 -6.61 -4.92 20.73
CA ILE A 259 -6.94 -6.30 20.32
C ILE A 259 -6.80 -6.45 18.82
N GLU A 260 -6.52 -7.67 18.35
CA GLU A 260 -6.50 -8.00 16.93
C GLU A 260 -7.89 -7.84 16.31
N ALA A 261 -7.95 -7.51 15.02
CA ALA A 261 -9.20 -7.33 14.30
C ALA A 261 -10.02 -8.63 14.23
N HIS A 262 -11.33 -8.51 14.53
CA HIS A 262 -12.27 -9.62 14.43
C HIS A 262 -12.43 -10.09 12.98
N SER A 263 -12.78 -11.36 12.76
CA SER A 263 -13.02 -11.90 11.41
C SER A 263 -14.16 -11.17 10.67
N SER A 264 -15.12 -10.62 11.40
CA SER A 264 -16.20 -9.80 10.83
C SER A 264 -15.77 -8.41 10.38
N ALA A 265 -14.53 -7.98 10.67
CA ALA A 265 -14.04 -6.61 10.49
C ALA A 265 -14.88 -5.54 11.23
N GLU A 266 -15.66 -5.93 12.23
CA GLU A 266 -16.35 -5.03 13.12
C GLU A 266 -15.40 -4.55 14.23
N ASN A 267 -15.42 -3.26 14.53
CA ASN A 267 -14.49 -2.60 15.46
C ASN A 267 -15.11 -2.21 16.79
N LYS A 268 -16.42 -2.45 16.97
CA LYS A 268 -17.14 -2.27 18.21
C LYS A 268 -17.08 -3.52 19.08
N TRP A 269 -16.68 -3.34 20.32
CA TRP A 269 -16.55 -4.40 21.31
C TRP A 269 -17.24 -4.01 22.62
N ILE A 270 -17.66 -5.01 23.39
CA ILE A 270 -18.24 -4.81 24.73
C ILE A 270 -17.50 -5.71 25.71
N SER A 271 -17.14 -5.18 26.88
CA SER A 271 -16.45 -6.00 27.88
C SER A 271 -17.38 -7.05 28.47
N LYS A 272 -16.84 -8.19 28.87
CA LYS A 272 -17.59 -9.27 29.54
C LYS A 272 -18.31 -8.81 30.82
N LYS A 273 -17.77 -7.78 31.49
CA LYS A 273 -18.42 -7.17 32.66
C LYS A 273 -19.67 -6.41 32.25
N GLU A 274 -19.61 -5.66 31.15
CA GLU A 274 -20.73 -4.88 30.64
C GLU A 274 -21.81 -5.77 30.02
N THR A 275 -21.46 -6.83 29.30
CA THR A 275 -22.45 -7.78 28.78
C THR A 275 -23.30 -8.38 29.89
N LYS A 276 -22.66 -8.77 31.01
CA LYS A 276 -23.36 -9.22 32.23
C LYS A 276 -24.21 -8.11 32.86
N LYS A 277 -23.65 -6.91 33.02
CA LYS A 277 -24.34 -5.76 33.64
C LYS A 277 -25.63 -5.39 32.90
N TYR A 278 -25.59 -5.44 31.56
CA TYR A 278 -26.71 -5.03 30.70
C TYR A 278 -27.55 -6.22 30.20
N GLY A 279 -27.28 -7.45 30.66
CA GLY A 279 -28.03 -8.64 30.24
C GLY A 279 -27.93 -8.96 28.75
N ILE A 280 -26.82 -8.60 28.09
CA ILE A 280 -26.61 -8.81 26.66
C ILE A 280 -26.35 -10.30 26.40
N LYS A 281 -27.16 -10.92 25.54
CA LYS A 281 -27.00 -12.32 25.15
C LYS A 281 -25.80 -12.47 24.22
N VAL A 282 -24.91 -13.39 24.57
CA VAL A 282 -23.76 -13.82 23.76
C VAL A 282 -24.22 -14.96 22.86
N GLU A 283 -23.86 -14.92 21.57
CA GLU A 283 -24.19 -16.00 20.65
C GLU A 283 -23.40 -17.28 20.92
N GLU A 284 -23.97 -18.42 20.53
CA GLU A 284 -23.33 -19.72 20.71
C GLU A 284 -22.08 -19.81 19.81
N GLY A 285 -20.93 -20.11 20.42
CA GLY A 285 -19.62 -20.14 19.72
C GLY A 285 -18.86 -18.81 19.70
N ALA A 286 -19.37 -17.74 20.32
CA ALA A 286 -18.67 -16.47 20.43
C ALA A 286 -17.33 -16.62 21.15
N LYS A 287 -16.26 -16.04 20.58
CA LYS A 287 -14.92 -16.12 21.16
C LYS A 287 -14.64 -14.94 22.09
N GLU A 288 -14.36 -15.25 23.36
CA GLU A 288 -13.84 -14.26 24.30
C GLU A 288 -12.41 -13.85 23.91
N THR A 289 -12.18 -12.54 23.76
CA THR A 289 -10.87 -12.00 23.39
C THR A 289 -10.32 -11.12 24.51
N ILE A 290 -9.09 -11.36 24.92
CA ILE A 290 -8.43 -10.56 25.96
C ILE A 290 -7.78 -9.34 25.31
N GLY A 291 -8.20 -8.15 25.74
CA GLY A 291 -7.64 -6.86 25.32
C GLY A 291 -6.98 -6.11 26.46
N GLN A 292 -5.97 -5.30 26.13
CA GLN A 292 -5.36 -4.39 27.11
C GLN A 292 -6.07 -3.04 27.08
N ILE A 293 -6.57 -2.60 28.24
CA ILE A 293 -7.09 -1.24 28.43
C ILE A 293 -6.01 -0.42 29.12
N THR A 294 -5.71 0.74 28.55
CA THR A 294 -4.82 1.73 29.16
C THR A 294 -5.64 2.72 29.98
N TYR A 295 -5.19 3.03 31.19
CA TYR A 295 -5.80 4.06 32.03
C TYR A 295 -4.71 4.84 32.78
N ILE A 296 -5.02 6.09 33.14
CA ILE A 296 -4.13 6.95 33.90
C ILE A 296 -4.63 6.98 35.34
N GLU A 297 -3.72 6.73 36.27
CA GLU A 297 -3.97 6.87 37.71
C GLU A 297 -2.72 7.53 38.32
N ASN A 298 -2.88 8.56 39.15
CA ASN A 298 -1.76 9.27 39.78
C ASN A 298 -0.65 9.72 38.80
N ASN A 299 -1.04 10.27 37.63
CA ASN A 299 -0.12 10.64 36.53
C ASN A 299 0.79 9.51 36.02
N LYS A 300 0.44 8.25 36.29
CA LYS A 300 1.12 7.06 35.77
C LYS A 300 0.18 6.29 34.85
N LEU A 301 0.75 5.77 33.77
CA LEU A 301 0.05 4.97 32.78
C LEU A 301 0.03 3.51 33.23
N TYR A 302 -1.17 2.93 33.36
CA TYR A 302 -1.37 1.52 33.71
C TYR A 302 -2.06 0.79 32.57
N GLN A 303 -1.76 -0.51 32.43
CA GLN A 303 -2.45 -1.41 31.52
C GLN A 303 -3.05 -2.57 32.31
N LYS A 304 -4.30 -2.93 31.98
CA LYS A 304 -4.95 -4.11 32.54
C LYS A 304 -5.57 -4.98 31.45
N PRO A 305 -5.43 -6.31 31.53
CA PRO A 305 -6.15 -7.22 30.65
C PRO A 305 -7.64 -7.23 31.02
N VAL A 306 -8.49 -7.11 30.01
CA VAL A 306 -9.95 -7.18 30.13
C VAL A 306 -10.48 -8.05 29.00
N SER A 307 -11.44 -8.92 29.32
CA SER A 307 -12.12 -9.75 28.33
C SER A 307 -13.22 -8.99 27.60
N PHE A 308 -13.27 -9.15 26.28
CA PHE A 308 -14.25 -8.53 25.38
C PHE A 308 -14.93 -9.55 24.47
N TYR A 309 -16.14 -9.19 24.02
CA TYR A 309 -16.85 -9.82 22.92
C TYR A 309 -17.01 -8.80 21.79
N ASN A 310 -16.85 -9.24 20.54
CA ASN A 310 -17.16 -8.40 19.39
C ASN A 310 -18.67 -8.27 19.26
N ILE A 311 -19.18 -7.09 18.88
CA ILE A 311 -20.62 -6.88 18.74
C ILE A 311 -21.26 -7.82 17.70
N SER A 312 -20.50 -8.30 16.69
CA SER A 312 -21.02 -9.26 15.72
C SER A 312 -21.42 -10.60 16.32
N ASP A 313 -20.93 -10.91 17.52
CA ASP A 313 -21.17 -12.17 18.22
C ASP A 313 -22.17 -11.97 19.39
N LEU A 314 -22.84 -10.82 19.43
CA LEU A 314 -23.78 -10.43 20.48
C LEU A 314 -25.16 -10.12 19.88
N LYS A 315 -26.22 -10.50 20.60
CA LYS A 315 -27.59 -10.10 20.26
C LYS A 315 -27.87 -8.72 20.86
N ILE A 316 -27.59 -7.68 20.08
CA ILE A 316 -27.79 -6.29 20.48
C ILE A 316 -29.24 -5.86 20.24
N THR A 317 -29.87 -5.30 21.28
CA THR A 317 -31.18 -4.66 21.17
C THR A 317 -31.02 -3.18 20.85
N LYS A 318 -32.08 -2.56 20.31
CA LYS A 318 -32.10 -1.11 20.02
C LYS A 318 -31.79 -0.26 21.26
N GLU A 319 -32.24 -0.67 22.44
CA GLU A 319 -31.98 0.03 23.71
C GLU A 319 -30.49 0.04 24.09
N ILE A 320 -29.76 -1.03 23.80
CA ILE A 320 -28.33 -1.11 24.04
C ILE A 320 -27.57 -0.31 22.98
N GLU A 321 -28.00 -0.37 21.73
CA GLU A 321 -27.38 0.38 20.63
C GLU A 321 -27.45 1.91 20.87
N GLN A 322 -28.54 2.40 21.46
CA GLN A 322 -28.68 3.81 21.86
C GLN A 322 -27.68 4.25 22.95
N LYS A 323 -27.06 3.30 23.67
CA LYS A 323 -26.01 3.60 24.66
C LYS A 323 -24.62 3.66 24.03
N PHE A 324 -24.49 3.37 22.74
CA PHE A 324 -23.20 3.42 22.08
C PHE A 324 -22.70 4.86 21.96
N VAL A 325 -21.42 5.01 22.24
CA VAL A 325 -20.70 6.28 22.13
C VAL A 325 -19.67 6.16 21.01
N PRO A 326 -19.31 7.27 20.35
CA PRO A 326 -18.23 7.28 19.39
C PRO A 326 -16.90 6.91 20.05
N MET A 327 -15.96 6.42 19.25
CA MET A 327 -14.59 6.16 19.70
C MET A 327 -13.92 7.48 20.11
N LYS A 328 -13.29 7.50 21.29
CA LYS A 328 -12.46 8.62 21.74
C LYS A 328 -11.19 8.69 20.90
N GLU A 329 -10.83 9.91 20.51
CA GLU A 329 -9.52 10.18 19.95
C GLU A 329 -8.46 9.96 21.03
N LYS A 330 -7.27 9.47 20.65
CA LYS A 330 -6.16 9.42 21.59
C LYS A 330 -5.72 10.86 21.81
N GLU A 331 -5.75 11.34 23.05
CA GLU A 331 -5.02 12.55 23.42
C GLU A 331 -3.56 12.35 23.00
N ASN A 332 -3.04 13.23 22.16
CA ASN A 332 -1.64 13.19 21.75
C ASN A 332 -0.78 13.31 23.01
N THR A 333 0.09 12.32 23.24
CA THR A 333 1.11 12.32 24.30
C THR A 333 2.10 13.49 24.24
N GLN A 334 1.93 14.44 23.32
CA GLN A 334 2.73 15.66 23.18
C GLN A 334 2.48 16.69 24.29
N GLU A 335 1.40 16.60 25.07
CA GLU A 335 1.15 17.55 26.18
C GLU A 335 1.97 17.26 27.45
N ILE A 336 2.61 16.09 27.55
CA ILE A 336 3.46 15.75 28.72
C ILE A 336 4.88 16.32 28.57
N GLU A 337 5.32 16.71 27.37
CA GLU A 337 6.61 17.41 27.20
C GLU A 337 6.51 18.92 27.49
N LYS A 338 5.35 19.55 27.27
CA LYS A 338 5.16 20.98 27.58
C LYS A 338 5.13 21.30 29.07
N SER A 339 4.85 20.32 29.93
CA SER A 339 4.82 20.48 31.40
C SER A 339 6.18 20.24 32.08
N LYS A 340 7.22 19.84 31.33
CA LYS A 340 8.60 19.72 31.85
C LYS A 340 9.52 20.90 31.48
N GLY A 341 9.02 21.88 30.72
CA GLY A 341 9.78 23.05 30.25
C GLY A 341 9.53 24.36 31.01
N GLN A 342 8.75 24.34 32.09
CA GLN A 342 8.44 25.53 32.91
C GLN A 342 8.88 25.35 34.37
N GLU A 343 10.13 24.97 34.61
CA GLU A 343 10.81 25.17 35.90
C GLU A 343 12.31 25.42 35.65
N ILE A 344 12.63 26.51 34.95
CA ILE A 344 13.88 27.25 35.16
C ILE A 344 13.52 28.73 35.10
N GLY A 345 13.42 29.34 36.27
CA GLY A 345 13.17 30.76 36.50
C GLY A 345 13.57 31.10 37.92
N ASP A 346 14.88 31.20 38.16
CA ASP A 346 15.60 32.42 38.55
C ASP A 346 17.10 32.16 38.60
#